data_AF-A0A840C9E4-F1
#
_entry.id   AF-A0A840C9E4-F1
#
_cell.length_a   1.000
_cell.length_b   1.000
_cell.length_c   1.000
_cell.angle_alpha   90.00
_cell.angle_beta   90.00
_cell.angle_gamma   90.00
#
_symmetry.space_group_name_H-M   'P 1'
#
loop_
_entity.id
_entity.type
_entity.pdbx_description
1 polymer ?
#
loop_
_entity_poly.entity_id
_entity_poly.type
_entity_poly.pdbx_seq_one_letter_code
_entity_poly.pdbx_strand_id
1 'polypeptide(L)'
;MTGALHILIGVARAQWRRLMLWGFAFMVLSQVAMLAALILRFQALPNYQTFYNWPGNVARIIRSTPALSDMPGIIAEEWLVEIGRMNYDYGTGISEWSLNVIPSRLVVMFVLGILVGLCAALMRVERCSLPVRGSARAVTGLGAGLIAMTNATMSWVVCCATPSWVVGLAMMGLGVSSSLALETLGPWLNFGGFGLLLALALCLAWRSSRRATILAEPAHA
;
A
#
# COMPACT_ATOMS: atom_id res chain seq x y z
N MET A 1 5.69 -17.29 -22.61
CA MET A 1 5.05 -16.51 -21.52
C MET A 1 3.92 -17.27 -20.83
N THR A 2 3.14 -18.09 -21.55
CA THR A 2 2.10 -18.98 -20.99
C THR A 2 2.57 -19.85 -19.82
N GLY A 3 3.77 -20.45 -19.90
CA GLY A 3 4.34 -21.25 -18.81
C GLY A 3 4.58 -20.47 -17.51
N ALA A 4 5.03 -19.22 -17.60
CA ALA A 4 5.26 -18.37 -16.42
C ALA A 4 3.94 -17.98 -15.73
N LEU A 5 2.89 -17.70 -16.51
CA LEU A 5 1.57 -17.38 -15.99
C LEU A 5 0.93 -18.58 -15.29
N HIS A 6 1.07 -19.78 -15.85
CA HIS A 6 0.60 -21.01 -15.20
C HIS A 6 1.29 -21.27 -13.86
N ILE A 7 2.60 -21.03 -13.76
CA ILE A 7 3.33 -21.15 -12.49
C ILE A 7 2.83 -20.11 -11.47
N LEU A 8 2.63 -18.86 -11.89
CA LEU A 8 2.10 -17.82 -11.01
C LEU A 8 0.72 -18.20 -10.46
N ILE A 9 -0.19 -18.63 -11.33
CA ILE A 9 -1.54 -19.07 -10.93
C ILE A 9 -1.44 -20.31 -10.03
N GLY A 10 -0.54 -21.24 -10.33
CA GLY A 10 -0.30 -22.43 -9.52
C GLY A 10 0.16 -22.09 -8.10
N VAL A 11 1.17 -21.21 -7.97
CA VAL A 11 1.66 -20.74 -6.66
C VAL A 11 0.57 -19.95 -5.92
N ALA A 12 -0.14 -19.07 -6.63
CA ALA A 12 -1.22 -18.27 -6.05
C ALA A 12 -2.34 -19.14 -5.47
N ARG A 13 -2.77 -20.17 -6.21
CA ARG A 13 -3.78 -21.12 -5.75
C ARG A 13 -3.26 -21.99 -4.60
N ALA A 14 -2.06 -22.53 -4.71
CA ALA A 14 -1.48 -23.39 -3.69
C ALA A 14 -1.24 -22.66 -2.36
N GLN A 15 -0.94 -21.35 -2.39
CA GLN A 15 -0.58 -20.56 -1.21
C GLN A 15 -1.60 -19.47 -0.87
N TRP A 16 -2.83 -19.56 -1.38
CA TRP A 16 -3.82 -18.49 -1.27
C TRP A 16 -4.02 -18.00 0.18
N ARG A 17 -4.12 -18.91 1.17
CA ARG A 17 -4.25 -18.55 2.59
C ARG A 17 -3.07 -17.72 3.10
N ARG A 18 -1.85 -18.11 2.71
CA ARG A 18 -0.64 -17.37 3.09
C ARG A 18 -0.60 -16.01 2.41
N LEU A 19 -1.00 -15.92 1.15
CA LEU A 19 -1.06 -14.65 0.41
C LEU A 19 -2.09 -13.69 1.03
N MET A 20 -3.27 -14.20 1.41
CA MET A 20 -4.27 -13.41 2.14
C MET A 20 -3.73 -12.93 3.49
N LEU A 21 -3.01 -13.78 4.22
CA LEU A 21 -2.33 -13.40 5.47
C LEU A 21 -1.29 -12.30 5.22
N TRP A 22 -0.48 -12.40 4.17
CA TRP A 22 0.47 -11.36 3.78
C TRP A 22 -0.23 -10.04 3.44
N GLY A 23 -1.33 -10.09 2.67
CA GLY A 23 -2.17 -8.93 2.38
C GLY A 23 -2.68 -8.26 3.64
N PHE A 24 -3.33 -9.03 4.51
CA PHE A 24 -3.89 -8.52 5.76
C PHE A 24 -2.82 -7.98 6.70
N ALA A 25 -1.71 -8.71 6.88
CA ALA A 25 -0.60 -8.29 7.72
C ALA A 25 0.00 -6.97 7.22
N PHE A 26 0.24 -6.85 5.92
CA PHE A 26 0.78 -5.61 5.34
C PHE A 26 -0.19 -4.43 5.51
N MET A 27 -1.48 -4.66 5.27
CA MET A 27 -2.54 -3.67 5.48
C MET A 27 -2.57 -3.16 6.93
N VAL A 28 -2.53 -4.05 7.93
CA VAL A 28 -2.56 -3.64 9.34
C VAL A 28 -1.25 -2.99 9.75
N LEU A 29 -0.11 -3.57 9.37
CA LEU A 29 1.21 -3.06 9.73
C LEU A 29 1.46 -1.67 9.16
N SER A 30 0.97 -1.36 7.96
CA SER A 30 1.12 -0.02 7.39
C SER A 30 0.34 1.02 8.20
N GLN A 31 -0.89 0.73 8.64
CA GLN A 31 -1.66 1.64 9.50
C GLN A 31 -0.99 1.85 10.86
N VAL A 32 -0.49 0.77 11.48
CA VAL A 32 0.22 0.86 12.76
C VAL A 32 1.52 1.65 12.63
N ALA A 33 2.28 1.43 11.55
CA ALA A 33 3.52 2.17 11.30
C ALA A 33 3.24 3.66 11.09
N MET A 34 2.16 4.01 10.39
CA MET A 34 1.74 5.40 10.20
C MET A 34 1.35 6.05 11.53
N LEU A 35 0.52 5.38 12.34
CA LEU A 35 0.16 5.88 13.67
C LEU A 35 1.40 6.08 14.55
N ALA A 36 2.31 5.11 14.56
CA ALA A 36 3.55 5.19 15.31
C ALA A 36 4.42 6.36 14.84
N ALA A 37 4.52 6.59 13.53
CA ALA A 37 5.26 7.72 12.98
C ALA A 37 4.69 9.07 13.47
N LEU A 38 3.37 9.22 13.54
CA LEU A 38 2.71 10.42 14.09
C LEU A 38 3.02 10.60 15.57
N ILE A 39 2.87 9.55 16.37
CA ILE A 39 3.18 9.59 17.81
C ILE A 39 4.63 9.97 18.05
N LEU A 40 5.57 9.37 17.32
CA LEU A 40 7.00 9.67 17.44
C LEU A 40 7.33 11.09 16.94
N ARG A 41 6.65 11.58 15.90
CA ARG A 41 6.90 12.93 15.36
C ARG A 41 6.43 14.02 16.31
N PHE A 42 5.24 13.85 16.88
CA PHE A 42 4.60 14.86 17.74
C PHE A 42 4.81 14.62 19.24
N GLN A 43 5.44 13.49 19.62
CA GLN A 43 5.68 13.10 21.01
C GLN A 43 4.39 13.11 21.85
N ALA A 44 3.26 12.79 21.22
CA ALA A 44 1.94 12.84 21.82
C ALA A 44 1.14 11.60 21.43
N LEU A 45 0.39 11.06 22.39
CA LEU A 45 -0.55 9.97 22.15
C LEU A 45 -1.90 10.51 21.65
N PRO A 46 -2.61 9.77 20.78
CA PRO A 46 -3.93 10.17 20.32
C PRO A 46 -4.88 10.30 21.50
N ASN A 47 -5.79 11.28 21.45
CA ASN A 47 -6.78 11.54 22.50
C ASN A 47 -8.23 11.51 21.99
N TYR A 48 -8.44 11.27 20.69
CA TYR A 48 -9.76 11.00 20.15
C TYR A 48 -9.70 9.90 19.09
N GLN A 49 -10.82 9.19 18.95
CA GLN A 49 -11.08 8.32 17.81
C GLN A 49 -12.53 8.51 17.39
N THR A 50 -12.76 8.55 16.08
CA THR A 50 -14.08 8.71 15.49
C THR A 50 -14.32 7.58 14.50
N PHE A 51 -15.44 6.88 14.64
CA PHE A 51 -15.89 5.90 13.65
C PHE A 51 -16.98 6.51 12.79
N TYR A 52 -16.82 6.38 11.48
CA TYR A 52 -17.78 6.90 10.51
C TYR A 52 -18.70 5.79 10.03
N ASN A 53 -19.97 6.13 9.78
CA ASN A 53 -20.92 5.22 9.16
C ASN A 53 -20.68 5.17 7.64
N TRP A 54 -19.60 4.50 7.23
CA TRP A 54 -19.20 4.40 5.84
C TRP A 54 -20.34 3.87 4.93
N PRO A 55 -21.06 2.77 5.25
CA PRO A 55 -22.17 2.31 4.41
C PRO A 55 -23.30 3.34 4.29
N GLY A 56 -23.61 4.05 5.39
CA GLY A 56 -24.61 5.12 5.39
C GLY A 56 -24.19 6.31 4.52
N ASN A 57 -22.91 6.69 4.59
CA ASN A 57 -22.34 7.74 3.74
C ASN A 57 -22.37 7.34 2.27
N VAL A 58 -21.99 6.11 1.93
CA VAL A 58 -22.09 5.56 0.58
C VAL A 58 -23.52 5.60 0.06
N ALA A 59 -24.49 5.15 0.86
CA ALA A 59 -25.90 5.21 0.48
C ALA A 59 -26.39 6.64 0.27
N ARG A 60 -25.88 7.59 1.06
CA ARG A 60 -26.16 9.02 0.88
C ARG A 60 -25.58 9.53 -0.43
N ILE A 61 -24.30 9.26 -0.72
CA ILE A 61 -23.62 9.67 -1.96
C ILE A 61 -24.37 9.15 -3.19
N ILE A 62 -24.75 7.87 -3.19
CA ILE A 62 -25.49 7.27 -4.31
C ILE A 62 -26.84 7.97 -4.54
N ARG A 63 -27.51 8.42 -3.47
CA ARG A 63 -28.79 9.14 -3.56
C ARG A 63 -28.64 10.61 -3.94
N SER A 64 -27.57 11.26 -3.50
CA SER A 64 -27.37 12.70 -3.68
C SER A 64 -26.59 13.07 -4.94
N THR A 65 -25.83 12.14 -5.51
CA THR A 65 -24.97 12.39 -6.68
C THR A 65 -25.65 11.88 -7.95
N PRO A 66 -26.12 12.75 -8.86
CA PRO A 66 -26.79 12.30 -10.09
C PRO A 66 -25.83 11.72 -11.14
N ALA A 67 -24.57 12.16 -11.15
CA ALA A 67 -23.55 11.68 -12.09
C ALA A 67 -22.91 10.37 -11.61
N LEU A 68 -23.18 9.26 -12.32
CA LEU A 68 -22.62 7.94 -11.99
C LEU A 68 -21.09 7.87 -12.10
N SER A 69 -20.48 8.72 -12.93
CA SER A 69 -19.02 8.79 -13.09
C SER A 69 -18.31 9.30 -11.84
N ASP A 70 -18.98 10.15 -11.06
CA ASP A 70 -18.34 10.88 -9.96
C ASP A 70 -18.50 10.13 -8.64
N MET A 71 -19.56 9.31 -8.53
CA MET A 71 -19.83 8.44 -7.38
C MET A 71 -18.61 7.62 -6.92
N PRO A 72 -17.92 6.84 -7.78
CA PRO A 72 -16.83 5.99 -7.31
C PRO A 72 -15.64 6.78 -6.78
N GLY A 73 -15.35 7.97 -7.34
CA GLY A 73 -14.29 8.84 -6.86
C GLY A 73 -14.58 9.35 -5.44
N ILE A 74 -15.81 9.82 -5.21
CA ILE A 74 -16.24 10.34 -3.90
C ILE A 74 -16.28 9.22 -2.86
N ILE A 75 -16.87 8.07 -3.21
CA ILE A 75 -16.94 6.90 -2.31
C ILE A 75 -15.54 6.41 -1.92
N ALA A 76 -14.57 6.49 -2.83
CA ALA A 76 -13.20 6.06 -2.58
C ALA A 76 -12.46 6.95 -1.58
N GLU A 77 -12.91 8.17 -1.34
CA GLU A 77 -12.27 9.12 -0.41
C GLU A 77 -12.96 9.18 0.96
N GLU A 78 -14.06 8.44 1.15
CA GLU A 78 -14.77 8.35 2.43
C GLU A 78 -13.97 7.64 3.52
N TRP A 79 -14.04 8.16 4.74
CA TRP A 79 -13.26 7.66 5.87
C TRP A 79 -14.04 6.57 6.61
N LEU A 80 -13.32 5.58 7.12
CA LEU A 80 -13.88 4.56 8.00
C LEU A 80 -13.64 4.93 9.47
N VAL A 81 -12.41 5.32 9.78
CA VAL A 81 -11.94 5.64 11.13
C VAL A 81 -10.99 6.82 11.05
N GLU A 82 -11.12 7.74 12.00
CA GLU A 82 -10.13 8.77 12.26
C GLU A 82 -9.57 8.58 13.67
N ILE A 83 -8.24 8.64 13.81
CA ILE A 83 -7.55 8.56 15.10
C ILE A 83 -6.56 9.72 15.16
N GLY A 84 -6.62 10.57 16.18
CA GLY A 84 -5.77 11.76 16.20
C GLY A 84 -5.57 12.39 17.56
N ARG A 85 -4.90 13.54 17.53
CA ARG A 85 -4.68 14.41 18.68
C ARG A 85 -5.40 15.73 18.48
N MET A 86 -6.31 16.05 19.39
CA MET A 86 -6.99 17.33 19.50
C MET A 86 -6.36 18.14 20.64
N ASN A 87 -6.01 19.39 20.38
CA ASN A 87 -5.57 20.32 21.41
C ASN A 87 -6.73 21.21 21.86
N TYR A 88 -7.20 20.99 23.09
CA TYR A 88 -8.35 21.68 23.68
C TYR A 88 -7.99 23.03 24.31
N ASP A 89 -6.71 23.40 24.36
CA ASP A 89 -6.30 24.73 24.86
C ASP A 89 -6.82 25.85 23.95
N TYR A 90 -7.13 25.51 22.69
CA TYR A 90 -7.69 26.41 21.67
C TYR A 90 -9.24 26.36 21.60
N GLY A 91 -9.92 26.31 22.75
CA GLY A 91 -11.38 26.37 22.82
C GLY A 91 -12.06 25.04 22.49
N THR A 92 -12.75 24.93 21.34
CA THR A 92 -13.49 23.71 20.97
C THR A 92 -12.60 22.55 20.51
N GLY A 93 -11.28 22.75 20.50
CA GLY A 93 -10.29 21.76 20.07
C GLY A 93 -9.83 22.00 18.64
N ILE A 94 -8.51 22.01 18.43
CA ILE A 94 -7.89 21.97 17.09
C ILE A 94 -7.25 20.60 16.89
N SER A 95 -7.57 19.91 15.81
CA SER A 95 -6.90 18.65 15.45
C SER A 95 -5.48 18.98 15.00
N GLU A 96 -4.50 18.65 15.84
CA GLU A 96 -3.09 18.85 15.55
C GLU A 96 -2.68 17.90 14.43
N TRP A 97 -2.95 16.61 14.60
CA TRP A 97 -2.69 15.57 13.62
C TRP A 97 -3.76 14.47 13.70
N SER A 98 -4.06 13.84 12.56
CA SER A 98 -4.91 12.66 12.54
C SER A 98 -4.49 11.65 11.48
N LEU A 99 -4.68 10.38 11.79
CA LEU A 99 -4.61 9.26 10.87
C LEU A 99 -6.03 8.98 10.36
N ASN A 100 -6.21 9.00 9.05
CA ASN A 100 -7.49 8.71 8.42
C ASN A 100 -7.43 7.36 7.71
N VAL A 101 -8.25 6.42 8.15
CA VAL A 101 -8.31 5.09 7.55
C VAL A 101 -9.34 5.09 6.43
N ILE A 102 -8.86 5.06 5.19
CA ILE A 102 -9.71 5.12 3.98
C ILE A 102 -9.80 3.71 3.36
N PRO A 103 -11.01 3.14 3.16
CA PRO A 103 -11.17 1.78 2.64
C PRO A 103 -10.49 1.53 1.29
N SER A 104 -10.53 2.48 0.36
CA SER A 104 -9.86 2.35 -0.95
C SER A 104 -8.35 2.14 -0.79
N ARG A 105 -7.71 2.89 0.12
CA ARG A 105 -6.27 2.79 0.43
C ARG A 105 -5.93 1.50 1.15
N LEU A 106 -6.82 1.00 2.03
CA LEU A 106 -6.66 -0.31 2.65
C LEU A 106 -6.65 -1.43 1.60
N VAL A 107 -7.54 -1.38 0.60
CA VAL A 107 -7.55 -2.35 -0.49
C VAL A 107 -6.23 -2.32 -1.27
N VAL A 108 -5.69 -1.13 -1.56
CA VAL A 108 -4.38 -0.99 -2.22
C VAL A 108 -3.26 -1.62 -1.37
N MET A 109 -3.23 -1.36 -0.06
CA MET A 109 -2.25 -1.98 0.84
C MET A 109 -2.38 -3.49 0.93
N PHE A 110 -3.62 -4.00 0.90
CA PHE A 110 -3.89 -5.42 0.91
C PHE A 110 -3.39 -6.11 -0.36
N VAL A 111 -3.68 -5.54 -1.53
CA VAL A 111 -3.18 -6.03 -2.82
C VAL A 111 -1.66 -5.98 -2.87
N LEU A 112 -1.06 -4.90 -2.38
CA LEU A 112 0.39 -4.79 -2.25
C LEU A 112 0.97 -5.92 -1.39
N GLY A 113 0.40 -6.18 -0.22
CA GLY A 113 0.85 -7.27 0.64
C GLY A 113 0.77 -8.65 -0.04
N ILE A 114 -0.27 -8.90 -0.85
CA ILE A 114 -0.37 -10.11 -1.67
C ILE A 114 0.79 -10.18 -2.67
N LEU A 115 1.09 -9.09 -3.39
CA LEU A 115 2.19 -9.06 -4.37
C LEU A 115 3.55 -9.28 -3.71
N VAL A 116 3.78 -8.65 -2.55
CA VAL A 116 5.01 -8.85 -1.76
C VAL A 116 5.10 -10.31 -1.29
N GLY A 117 4.00 -10.87 -0.79
CA GLY A 117 3.90 -12.28 -0.40
C GLY A 117 4.19 -13.24 -1.56
N LEU A 118 3.70 -12.91 -2.77
CA LEU A 118 3.94 -13.69 -3.99
C LEU A 118 5.41 -13.62 -4.42
N CYS A 119 6.01 -12.43 -4.43
CA CYS A 119 7.43 -12.25 -4.71
C CYS A 119 8.29 -13.02 -3.69
N ALA A 120 7.93 -12.95 -2.40
CA ALA A 120 8.59 -13.67 -1.33
C ALA A 120 8.46 -15.20 -1.49
N ALA A 121 7.29 -15.70 -1.91
CA ALA A 121 7.08 -17.11 -2.18
C ALA A 121 7.93 -17.61 -3.35
N LEU A 122 7.96 -16.87 -4.46
CA LEU A 122 8.78 -17.20 -5.65
C LEU A 122 10.27 -17.19 -5.32
N MET A 123 10.75 -16.19 -4.55
CA MET A 123 12.13 -16.14 -4.08
C MET A 123 12.53 -17.33 -3.20
N ARG A 124 11.59 -17.97 -2.49
CA ARG A 124 11.87 -19.17 -1.68
C ARG A 124 12.04 -20.44 -2.51
N VAL A 125 11.51 -20.47 -3.74
CA VAL A 125 11.70 -21.58 -4.69
C VAL A 125 13.08 -21.47 -5.34
N GLU A 126 13.52 -20.24 -5.63
CA GLU A 126 14.83 -19.91 -6.23
C GLU A 126 16.00 -19.94 -5.20
N ARG A 127 16.17 -21.04 -4.45
CA ARG A 127 17.12 -21.14 -3.33
C ARG A 127 18.61 -21.05 -3.73
N CYS A 128 18.95 -21.31 -4.99
CA CYS A 128 20.33 -21.59 -5.41
C CYS A 128 21.14 -20.39 -5.96
N SER A 129 20.63 -19.15 -5.95
CA SER A 129 21.41 -17.97 -6.41
C SER A 129 21.34 -16.79 -5.42
N LEU A 130 22.35 -16.70 -4.54
CA LEU A 130 22.52 -15.63 -3.54
C LEU A 130 22.50 -14.19 -4.11
N PRO A 131 23.25 -13.84 -5.18
CA PRO A 131 23.29 -12.45 -5.67
C PRO A 131 21.95 -11.98 -6.23
N VAL A 132 21.20 -12.88 -6.88
CA VAL A 132 19.87 -12.61 -7.43
C VAL A 132 18.85 -12.33 -6.31
N ARG A 133 19.01 -13.00 -5.16
CA ARG A 133 18.12 -12.85 -4.01
C ARG A 133 18.28 -11.50 -3.30
N GLY A 134 19.50 -10.96 -3.27
CA GLY A 134 19.77 -9.61 -2.74
C GLY A 134 19.09 -8.53 -3.59
N SER A 135 19.32 -8.57 -4.91
CA SER A 135 18.69 -7.64 -5.86
C SER A 135 17.16 -7.74 -5.83
N ALA A 136 16.59 -8.96 -5.85
CA ALA A 136 15.14 -9.15 -5.81
C ALA A 136 14.49 -8.62 -4.52
N ARG A 137 15.16 -8.76 -3.36
CA ARG A 137 14.69 -8.16 -2.10
C ARG A 137 14.72 -6.64 -2.14
N ALA A 138 15.79 -6.04 -2.67
CA ALA A 138 15.89 -4.59 -2.80
C ALA A 138 14.77 -4.04 -3.70
N VAL A 139 14.53 -4.67 -4.85
CA VAL A 139 13.46 -4.31 -5.78
C VAL A 139 12.08 -4.47 -5.15
N THR A 140 11.84 -5.56 -4.41
CA THR A 140 10.58 -5.76 -3.68
C THR A 140 10.37 -4.69 -2.62
N GLY A 141 11.42 -4.38 -1.85
CA GLY A 141 11.37 -3.35 -0.81
C GLY A 141 11.15 -1.94 -1.39
N LEU A 142 11.82 -1.60 -2.49
CA LEU A 142 11.66 -0.31 -3.17
C LEU A 142 10.24 -0.15 -3.72
N GLY A 143 9.74 -1.15 -4.46
CA GLY A 143 8.37 -1.13 -4.99
C GLY A 143 7.32 -1.04 -3.88
N ALA A 144 7.48 -1.82 -2.81
CA ALA A 144 6.58 -1.76 -1.66
C ALA A 144 6.64 -0.43 -0.91
N GLY A 145 7.84 0.12 -0.72
CA GLY A 145 8.03 1.42 -0.07
C GLY A 145 7.39 2.55 -0.85
N LEU A 146 7.55 2.59 -2.18
CA LEU A 146 6.95 3.61 -3.04
C LEU A 146 5.42 3.59 -2.94
N ILE A 147 4.80 2.41 -3.03
CA ILE A 147 3.34 2.28 -2.95
C ILE A 147 2.85 2.58 -1.53
N ALA A 148 3.53 2.07 -0.50
CA ALA A 148 3.18 2.30 0.89
C ALA A 148 3.20 3.79 1.23
N MET A 149 4.26 4.49 0.81
CA MET A 149 4.42 5.91 1.07
C MET A 149 3.36 6.73 0.35
N THR A 150 3.10 6.48 -0.93
CA THR A 150 2.12 7.25 -1.75
C THR A 150 0.66 7.05 -1.35
N ASN A 151 0.37 6.07 -0.50
CA ASN A 151 -0.97 5.80 0.01
C ASN A 151 -1.07 6.07 1.52
N ALA A 152 -0.10 6.77 2.10
CA ALA A 152 -0.20 7.24 3.47
C ALA A 152 -1.30 8.30 3.59
N THR A 153 -2.16 8.17 4.59
CA THR A 153 -3.34 9.02 4.81
C THR A 153 -3.26 9.69 6.17
N MET A 154 -2.32 10.62 6.30
CA MET A 154 -2.12 11.44 7.49
C MET A 154 -2.58 12.86 7.22
N SER A 155 -3.19 13.49 8.21
CA SER A 155 -3.54 14.91 8.23
C SER A 155 -2.69 15.63 9.29
N TRP A 156 -2.40 16.90 9.04
CA TRP A 156 -1.70 17.78 9.97
C TRP A 156 -2.26 19.19 9.83
N VAL A 157 -2.41 19.89 10.96
CA VAL A 157 -2.97 21.26 11.00
C VAL A 157 -2.23 22.23 10.08
N VAL A 158 -0.91 22.06 9.91
CA VAL A 158 -0.08 22.92 9.07
C VAL A 158 -0.33 22.69 7.58
N CYS A 159 -0.78 21.49 7.19
CA CYS A 159 -1.09 21.13 5.80
C CYS A 159 -2.60 21.12 5.53
N CYS A 160 -3.34 22.10 6.06
CA CYS A 160 -4.79 22.26 5.87
C CYS A 160 -5.64 21.05 6.27
N ALA A 161 -5.10 20.12 7.08
CA ALA A 161 -5.76 18.90 7.50
C ALA A 161 -6.28 17.98 6.36
N THR A 162 -5.79 18.11 5.13
CA THR A 162 -6.16 17.17 4.06
C THR A 162 -5.35 15.87 4.18
N PRO A 163 -5.99 14.69 4.23
CA PRO A 163 -5.28 13.43 4.36
C PRO A 163 -4.51 13.11 3.08
N SER A 164 -3.19 13.27 3.11
CA SER A 164 -2.35 12.96 1.95
C SER A 164 -0.95 12.47 2.32
N TRP A 165 -0.35 11.71 1.41
CA TRP A 165 1.02 11.21 1.55
C TRP A 165 2.06 12.34 1.52
N VAL A 166 1.69 13.46 0.91
CA VAL A 166 2.45 14.71 0.86
C VAL A 166 2.67 15.26 2.26
N VAL A 167 1.68 15.14 3.15
CA VAL A 167 1.84 15.51 4.57
C VAL A 167 2.94 14.67 5.22
N GLY A 168 2.98 13.36 4.96
CA GLY A 168 4.04 12.49 5.47
C GLY A 168 5.44 12.94 5.04
N LEU A 169 5.57 13.38 3.79
CA LEU A 169 6.82 13.95 3.27
C LEU A 169 7.20 15.28 3.93
N ALA A 170 6.23 16.18 4.12
CA ALA A 170 6.45 17.43 4.81
C ALA A 170 6.85 17.21 6.27
N MET A 171 6.24 16.22 6.94
CA MET A 171 6.62 15.80 8.29
C MET A 171 8.06 15.28 8.38
N MET A 172 8.55 14.62 7.33
CA MET A 172 9.94 14.17 7.19
C MET A 172 10.93 15.31 6.88
N GLY A 173 10.44 16.55 6.71
CA GLY A 173 11.27 17.74 6.55
C GLY A 173 11.41 18.24 5.11
N LEU A 174 10.69 17.67 4.15
CA LEU A 174 10.59 18.28 2.83
C LEU A 174 9.76 19.56 2.90
N GLY A 175 10.21 20.63 2.23
CA GLY A 175 9.47 21.88 2.18
C GLY A 175 8.05 21.68 1.65
N VAL A 176 7.08 22.44 2.19
CA VAL A 176 5.67 22.33 1.81
C VAL A 176 5.49 22.49 0.29
N SER A 177 6.16 23.48 -0.31
CA SER A 177 6.11 23.73 -1.76
C SER A 177 6.64 22.56 -2.60
N SER A 178 7.74 21.92 -2.17
CA SER A 178 8.29 20.74 -2.85
C SER A 178 7.37 19.53 -2.71
N SER A 179 6.75 19.39 -1.54
CA SER A 179 5.83 18.29 -1.26
C SER A 179 4.55 18.41 -2.10
N LEU A 180 3.98 19.61 -2.24
CA LEU A 180 2.84 19.87 -3.12
C LEU A 180 3.18 19.62 -4.60
N ALA A 181 4.38 19.99 -5.05
CA ALA A 181 4.80 19.68 -6.42
C ALA A 181 4.86 18.16 -6.67
N LEU A 182 5.26 17.38 -5.66
CA LEU A 182 5.33 15.92 -5.70
C LEU A 182 3.95 15.25 -5.71
N GLU A 183 2.87 15.94 -5.31
CA GLU A 183 1.52 15.38 -5.27
C GLU A 183 1.09 14.79 -6.63
N THR A 184 1.40 15.50 -7.71
CA THR A 184 1.11 15.10 -9.10
C THR A 184 1.82 13.81 -9.52
N LEU A 185 2.92 13.46 -8.85
CA LEU A 185 3.69 12.23 -9.10
C LEU A 185 3.12 11.02 -8.36
N GLY A 186 2.16 11.20 -7.45
CA GLY A 186 1.55 10.11 -6.67
C GLY A 186 1.06 8.95 -7.52
N PRO A 187 0.21 9.17 -8.56
CA PRO A 187 -0.24 8.11 -9.45
C PRO A 187 0.91 7.41 -10.18
N TRP A 188 1.89 8.16 -10.69
CA TRP A 188 3.04 7.62 -11.41
C TRP A 188 3.92 6.74 -10.53
N LEU A 189 4.17 7.16 -9.29
CA LEU A 189 4.94 6.38 -8.31
C LEU A 189 4.19 5.11 -7.90
N ASN A 190 2.86 5.19 -7.74
CA ASN A 190 2.04 4.03 -7.41
C ASN A 190 2.01 3.00 -8.55
N PHE A 191 1.73 3.44 -9.78
CA PHE A 191 1.79 2.58 -10.98
C PHE A 191 3.20 2.01 -11.21
N GLY A 192 4.24 2.83 -11.04
CA GLY A 192 5.63 2.41 -11.15
C GLY A 192 5.99 1.34 -10.14
N GLY A 193 5.58 1.49 -8.87
CA GLY A 193 5.80 0.50 -7.83
C GLY A 193 5.09 -0.83 -8.13
N PHE A 194 3.82 -0.78 -8.57
CA PHE A 194 3.07 -1.99 -8.94
C PHE A 194 3.68 -2.67 -10.17
N GLY A 195 4.06 -1.89 -11.17
CA GLY A 195 4.75 -2.38 -12.37
C GLY A 195 6.06 -3.06 -12.04
N LEU A 196 6.85 -2.49 -11.12
CA LEU A 196 8.12 -3.06 -10.67
C LEU A 196 7.92 -4.41 -9.97
N LEU A 197 6.96 -4.51 -9.06
CA LEU A 197 6.64 -5.77 -8.35
C LEU A 197 6.11 -6.84 -9.29
N LEU A 198 5.23 -6.45 -10.23
CA LEU A 198 4.69 -7.39 -11.22
C LEU A 198 5.77 -7.90 -12.17
N ALA A 199 6.64 -7.00 -12.66
CA ALA A 199 7.76 -7.37 -13.52
C ALA A 199 8.73 -8.32 -12.79
N LEU A 200 9.00 -8.07 -11.50
CA LEU A 200 9.82 -8.97 -10.69
C LEU A 200 9.16 -10.35 -10.54
N ALA A 201 7.86 -10.41 -10.22
CA ALA A 201 7.13 -11.67 -10.09
C ALA A 201 7.14 -12.47 -11.40
N LEU A 202 6.90 -11.80 -12.54
CA LEU A 202 6.96 -12.41 -13.87
C LEU A 202 8.37 -12.91 -14.21
N CYS A 203 9.41 -12.14 -13.90
CA CYS A 203 10.80 -12.52 -14.14
C CYS A 203 11.19 -13.76 -13.32
N LEU A 204 10.81 -13.81 -12.05
CA LEU A 204 11.05 -14.97 -11.18
C LEU A 204 10.30 -16.22 -11.69
N ALA A 205 9.02 -16.08 -12.06
CA ALA A 205 8.23 -17.19 -12.59
C ALA A 205 8.74 -17.69 -13.96
N TRP A 206 9.24 -16.78 -14.79
CA TRP A 206 9.82 -17.16 -16.08
C TRP A 206 11.14 -17.92 -15.91
N ARG A 207 11.98 -17.51 -14.97
CA ARG A 207 13.21 -18.24 -14.61
C ARG A 207 12.92 -19.64 -14.08
N SER A 208 11.94 -19.78 -13.19
CA SER A 208 11.54 -21.10 -12.70
C SER A 208 11.00 -21.99 -13.81
N SER A 209 10.22 -21.43 -14.75
CA SER A 209 9.74 -22.17 -15.93
C SER A 209 10.87 -22.68 -16.80
N ARG A 210 11.89 -21.84 -17.09
CA ARG A 210 13.03 -22.27 -17.92
C ARG A 210 13.82 -23.39 -17.26
N ARG A 211 14.03 -23.35 -15.94
CA ARG A 211 14.70 -24.43 -15.22
C ARG A 211 13.94 -25.75 -15.30
N ALA A 212 12.61 -25.71 -15.16
CA ALA A 212 11.79 -26.91 -15.27
C ALA A 212 11.91 -27.54 -16.68
N THR A 213 12.00 -26.73 -17.73
CA THR A 213 12.22 -27.23 -19.10
C THR A 213 13.61 -27.84 -19.28
N ILE A 214 14.67 -27.20 -18.77
CA ILE A 214 16.06 -27.72 -18.89
C ILE A 214 16.22 -29.06 -18.17
N LEU A 215 15.57 -29.24 -17.02
CA LEU A 215 15.61 -30.51 -16.26
C LEU A 215 14.74 -31.62 -16.88
N ALA A 216 13.80 -31.26 -17.75
CA ALA A 216 12.90 -32.22 -18.40
C ALA A 216 13.46 -32.76 -19.73
N GLU A 217 14.58 -32.23 -20.22
CA GLU A 217 15.25 -32.79 -21.39
C GLU A 217 16.03 -34.04 -20.95
N PRO A 218 15.61 -35.24 -21.38
CA PRO A 218 16.21 -36.48 -20.91
C PRO A 218 17.65 -36.58 -21.43
N ALA A 219 18.57 -36.90 -20.53
CA ALA A 219 19.89 -37.42 -20.86
C ALA A 219 19.71 -38.78 -21.58
N HIS A 220 19.42 -38.74 -22.88
CA HIS A 220 19.60 -39.86 -23.78
C HIS A 220 20.91 -39.64 -24.52
N ALA A 221 21.98 -40.13 -23.89
CA ALA A 221 23.25 -40.47 -24.53
C ALA A 221 23.60 -41.89 -24.10
#